data_AF-A0AA37IGW3-F1
#
_entry.id   AF-A0AA37IGW3-F1
#
_cell.length_a   1.000
_cell.length_b   1.000
_cell.length_c   1.000
_cell.angle_alpha   90.00
_cell.angle_beta   90.00
_cell.angle_gamma   90.00
#
_symmetry.space_group_name_H-M   'P 1'
#
loop_
_entity.id
_entity.type
_entity.pdbx_description
1 polymer ?
#
loop_
_entity_poly.entity_id
_entity_poly.type
_entity_poly.pdbx_seq_one_letter_code
_entity_poly.pdbx_strand_id
1 'polypeptide(L)'
;MADPKNPFEDLTRMLEQFKVPGVDMSALVESRKKDIEAIVEANKTAYESMQQLARKQTDMLTRAMQDIQEAAKTGISDPGKQNEFVRNACVKALEDIKDLAEIARKSQADTMANITQRANEHVDEIKKMLQQK
;
A
#
# COMPACT_ATOMS: atom_id res chain seq x y z
N MET A 1 -26.25 -21.65 -13.02
CA MET A 1 -24.99 -21.64 -12.24
C MET A 1 -23.94 -21.04 -13.16
N ALA A 2 -23.44 -19.84 -12.85
CA ALA A 2 -22.43 -19.21 -13.68
C ALA A 2 -21.08 -19.84 -13.32
N ASP A 3 -20.48 -20.58 -14.25
CA ASP A 3 -19.07 -20.94 -14.15
C ASP A 3 -18.27 -19.65 -13.99
N PRO A 4 -17.38 -19.52 -13.00
CA PRO A 4 -16.43 -18.42 -12.96
C PRO A 4 -15.47 -18.66 -14.13
N LYS A 5 -15.85 -18.13 -15.32
CA LYS A 5 -15.01 -18.15 -16.50
C LYS A 5 -13.67 -17.56 -16.10
N ASN A 6 -12.66 -18.42 -16.01
CA ASN A 6 -11.31 -18.02 -15.67
C ASN A 6 -10.85 -17.08 -16.79
N PRO A 7 -10.77 -15.75 -16.55
CA PRO A 7 -10.51 -14.79 -17.63
C PRO A 7 -9.17 -15.04 -18.30
N PHE A 8 -8.26 -15.75 -17.62
CA PHE A 8 -6.97 -16.17 -18.14
C PHE A 8 -7.08 -17.34 -19.14
N GLU A 9 -8.04 -18.27 -18.99
CA GLU A 9 -8.22 -19.37 -19.95
C GLU A 9 -8.71 -18.86 -21.30
N ASP A 10 -9.68 -17.95 -21.31
CA ASP A 10 -10.19 -17.36 -22.55
C ASP A 10 -9.10 -16.54 -23.27
N LEU A 11 -8.25 -15.84 -22.51
CA LEU A 11 -7.09 -15.13 -23.07
C LEU A 11 -6.07 -16.10 -23.69
N THR A 12 -5.83 -17.24 -23.04
CA THR A 12 -4.92 -18.29 -23.51
C THR A 12 -5.42 -18.89 -24.81
N ARG A 13 -6.71 -19.24 -24.89
CA ARG A 13 -7.32 -19.78 -26.12
C ARG A 13 -7.33 -18.78 -27.26
N MET A 14 -7.49 -17.49 -27.00
CA MET A 14 -7.38 -16.45 -28.03
C MET A 14 -5.94 -16.31 -28.54
N LEU A 15 -4.94 -16.35 -27.66
CA LEU A 15 -3.52 -16.24 -28.02
C LEU A 15 -3.01 -17.48 -28.77
N GLU A 16 -3.49 -18.68 -28.42
CA GLU A 16 -3.21 -19.93 -29.14
C GLU A 16 -3.68 -19.93 -30.59
N GLN A 17 -4.68 -19.11 -30.93
CA GLN A 17 -5.17 -18.95 -32.31
C GLN A 17 -4.28 -18.02 -33.15
N PHE A 18 -3.49 -17.16 -32.49
CA PHE A 18 -2.57 -16.19 -33.10
C PHE A 18 -1.10 -16.60 -32.88
N LYS A 19 -0.76 -17.89 -32.99
CA LYS A 19 0.63 -18.36 -32.83
C LYS A 19 1.59 -17.57 -33.72
N VAL A 20 2.39 -16.70 -33.10
CA VAL A 20 3.48 -15.98 -33.75
C VAL A 20 4.72 -16.87 -33.69
N PRO A 21 5.33 -17.25 -34.82
CA PRO A 21 6.55 -18.04 -34.81
C PRO A 21 7.66 -17.36 -34.00
N GLY A 22 8.29 -18.10 -33.09
CA GLY A 22 9.39 -17.58 -32.24
C GLY A 22 8.96 -16.91 -30.94
N VAL A 23 7.69 -17.04 -30.52
CA VAL A 23 7.19 -16.52 -29.23
C VAL A 23 6.52 -17.63 -28.41
N ASP A 24 6.93 -17.79 -27.15
CA ASP A 24 6.28 -18.71 -26.19
C ASP A 24 4.99 -18.06 -25.62
N MET A 25 3.84 -18.53 -26.11
CA MET A 25 2.52 -18.06 -25.67
C MET A 25 2.19 -18.47 -24.23
N SER A 26 2.70 -19.61 -23.74
CA SER A 26 2.49 -20.03 -22.35
C SER A 26 3.25 -19.12 -21.38
N ALA A 27 4.47 -18.73 -21.73
CA ALA A 27 5.21 -17.72 -20.97
C ALA A 27 4.49 -16.35 -20.97
N LEU A 28 3.84 -15.98 -22.07
CA LEU A 28 3.10 -14.72 -22.16
C LEU A 28 1.88 -14.71 -21.23
N VAL A 29 1.11 -15.80 -21.19
CA VAL A 29 -0.04 -15.95 -20.28
C VAL A 29 0.42 -15.90 -18.82
N GLU A 30 1.51 -16.59 -18.49
CA GLU A 30 2.08 -16.57 -17.14
C GLU A 30 2.55 -15.15 -16.75
N SER A 31 3.16 -14.41 -17.68
CA SER A 31 3.52 -12.99 -17.47
C SER A 31 2.31 -12.12 -17.16
N ARG A 32 1.19 -12.32 -17.88
CA ARG A 32 -0.07 -11.59 -17.64
C ARG A 32 -0.72 -11.96 -16.30
N LYS A 33 -0.60 -13.22 -15.88
CA LYS A 33 -1.06 -13.66 -14.56
C LYS A 33 -0.30 -12.92 -13.45
N LYS A 34 1.03 -12.87 -13.54
CA LYS A 34 1.86 -12.13 -12.59
C LYS A 34 1.58 -10.63 -12.58
N ASP A 35 1.27 -10.03 -13.73
CA ASP A 35 0.85 -8.62 -13.80
C ASP A 35 -0.41 -8.38 -12.94
N ILE A 36 -1.39 -9.28 -13.00
CA ILE A 36 -2.60 -9.18 -12.19
C ILE A 36 -2.33 -9.44 -10.71
N GLU A 37 -1.49 -10.42 -10.38
CA GLU A 37 -1.07 -10.68 -9.00
C GLU A 37 -0.37 -9.44 -8.39
N ALA A 38 0.49 -8.77 -9.16
CA ALA A 38 1.16 -7.54 -8.72
C ALA A 38 0.16 -6.39 -8.48
N ILE A 39 -0.87 -6.24 -9.33
CA ILE A 39 -1.94 -5.26 -9.12
C ILE A 39 -2.74 -5.58 -7.86
N VAL A 40 -3.05 -6.85 -7.62
CA VAL A 40 -3.77 -7.29 -6.42
C VAL A 40 -2.96 -6.99 -5.16
N GLU A 41 -1.66 -7.29 -5.15
CA GLU A 41 -0.80 -7.01 -4.00
C GLU A 41 -0.61 -5.51 -3.76
N ALA A 42 -0.50 -4.71 -4.83
CA ALA A 42 -0.48 -3.25 -4.72
C ALA A 42 -1.78 -2.69 -4.10
N ASN A 43 -2.95 -3.21 -4.52
CA ASN A 43 -4.23 -2.82 -3.94
C ASN A 43 -4.34 -3.21 -2.46
N LYS A 44 -3.86 -4.40 -2.10
CA LYS A 44 -3.81 -4.85 -0.71
C LYS A 44 -2.93 -3.94 0.15
N THR A 45 -1.74 -3.60 -0.33
CA THR A 45 -0.81 -2.67 0.32
C THR A 45 -1.44 -1.29 0.53
N ALA A 46 -2.16 -0.78 -0.48
CA ALA A 46 -2.90 0.48 -0.38
C ALA A 46 -4.02 0.40 0.68
N TYR A 47 -4.76 -0.71 0.71
CA TYR A 47 -5.82 -0.94 1.69
C TYR A 47 -5.29 -1.01 3.13
N GLU A 48 -4.19 -1.72 3.35
CA GLU A 48 -3.51 -1.79 4.65
C GLU A 48 -2.97 -0.41 5.08
N SER A 49 -2.45 0.39 4.14
CA SER A 49 -2.01 1.76 4.41
C SER A 49 -3.17 2.65 4.84
N MET A 50 -4.33 2.55 4.17
CA MET A 50 -5.56 3.26 4.56
C MET A 50 -6.04 2.83 5.95
N GLN A 51 -5.98 1.55 6.26
CA GLN A 51 -6.35 1.05 7.59
C GLN A 51 -5.43 1.58 8.68
N GLN A 52 -4.12 1.62 8.45
CA GLN A 52 -3.15 2.19 9.39
C GLN A 52 -3.41 3.68 9.62
N LEU A 53 -3.68 4.44 8.55
CA LEU A 53 -4.05 5.85 8.65
C LEU A 53 -5.33 6.06 9.46
N ALA A 54 -6.37 5.26 9.22
CA ALA A 54 -7.64 5.36 9.94
C ALA A 54 -7.50 5.06 11.45
N ARG A 55 -6.69 4.04 11.80
CA ARG A 55 -6.35 3.76 13.21
C ARG A 55 -5.63 4.94 13.84
N LYS A 56 -4.62 5.50 13.15
CA LYS A 56 -3.87 6.63 13.65
C LYS A 56 -4.75 7.87 13.86
N GLN A 57 -5.70 8.15 12.97
CA GLN A 57 -6.67 9.24 13.15
C GLN A 57 -7.58 9.02 14.38
N THR A 58 -8.04 7.78 14.60
CA THR A 58 -8.82 7.43 15.80
C THR A 58 -8.02 7.62 17.09
N ASP A 59 -6.74 7.22 17.09
CA ASP A 59 -5.86 7.40 18.24
C ASP A 59 -5.62 8.89 18.54
N MET A 60 -5.38 9.70 17.50
CA MET A 60 -5.24 11.15 17.65
C MET A 60 -6.51 11.79 18.24
N LEU A 61 -7.69 11.40 17.74
CA LEU A 61 -8.97 11.90 18.27
C LEU A 61 -9.17 11.50 19.73
N THR A 62 -8.87 10.24 20.08
CA THR A 62 -8.99 9.73 21.45
C THR A 62 -8.09 10.51 22.40
N ARG A 63 -6.84 10.77 22.00
CA ARG A 63 -5.90 11.58 22.79
C ARG A 63 -6.36 13.04 22.91
N ALA A 64 -6.83 13.66 21.83
CA ALA A 64 -7.34 15.02 21.87
C ALA A 64 -8.52 15.17 22.86
N MET A 65 -9.42 14.19 22.90
CA MET A 65 -10.53 14.16 23.87
C MET A 65 -10.03 14.01 25.32
N GLN A 66 -8.97 13.24 25.56
CA GLN A 66 -8.33 13.13 26.88
C GLN A 66 -7.70 14.46 27.29
N ASP A 67 -6.99 15.12 26.38
CA ASP A 67 -6.35 16.42 26.63
C ASP A 67 -7.39 17.51 26.98
N ILE A 68 -8.54 17.52 26.30
CA ILE A 68 -9.66 18.42 26.62
C ILE A 68 -10.22 18.15 28.02
N GLN A 69 -10.41 16.87 28.39
CA GLN A 69 -10.89 16.51 29.73
C GLN A 69 -9.89 16.91 30.82
N GLU A 70 -8.59 16.75 30.56
CA GLU A 70 -7.53 17.13 31.49
C GLU A 70 -7.45 18.65 31.67
N ALA A 71 -7.54 19.41 30.58
CA ALA A 71 -7.60 20.87 30.60
C ALA A 71 -8.83 21.38 31.38
N ALA A 72 -10.00 20.74 31.19
CA ALA A 72 -11.23 21.07 31.91
C ALA A 72 -11.13 20.79 33.42
N LYS A 73 -10.44 19.70 33.81
CA LYS A 73 -10.20 19.36 35.24
C LYS A 73 -9.21 20.29 35.92
N THR A 74 -8.21 20.76 35.19
CA THR A 74 -7.09 21.52 35.76
C THR A 74 -7.36 23.01 35.88
N GLY A 75 -8.36 23.56 35.17
CA GLY A 75 -8.78 24.96 35.24
C GLY A 75 -7.61 25.91 35.00
N ILE A 76 -7.29 26.20 33.73
CA ILE A 76 -6.08 26.90 33.26
C ILE A 76 -5.97 28.34 33.82
N SER A 77 -5.61 28.44 35.09
CA SER A 77 -5.47 29.69 35.84
C SER A 77 -4.04 29.87 36.37
N ASP A 78 -3.27 28.78 36.39
CA ASP A 78 -1.88 28.72 36.83
C ASP A 78 -0.93 28.81 35.60
N PRO A 79 -0.08 29.85 35.52
CA PRO A 79 0.89 30.03 34.43
C PRO A 79 1.85 28.85 34.23
N GLY A 80 2.21 28.14 35.32
CA GLY A 80 3.10 26.98 35.24
C GLY A 80 2.48 25.81 34.49
N LYS A 81 1.21 25.51 34.82
CA LYS A 81 0.41 24.46 34.16
C LYS A 81 0.08 24.82 32.71
N GLN A 82 -0.10 26.09 32.42
CA GLN A 82 -0.35 26.57 31.06
C GLN A 82 0.88 26.32 30.17
N ASN A 83 2.09 26.58 30.67
CA ASN A 83 3.32 26.36 29.94
C ASN A 83 3.60 24.86 29.70
N GLU A 84 3.31 24.02 30.70
CA GLU A 84 3.43 22.56 30.59
C GLU A 84 2.43 21.97 29.59
N PHE A 85 1.18 22.45 29.59
CA PHE A 85 0.16 22.06 28.61
C PHE A 85 0.59 22.37 27.17
N VAL A 86 1.10 23.59 26.92
CA VAL A 86 1.59 23.99 25.59
C VAL A 86 2.79 23.14 25.17
N ARG A 87 3.73 22.87 26.07
CA ARG A 87 4.88 22.00 25.79
C ARG A 87 4.44 20.58 25.42
N ASN A 88 3.53 20.00 26.18
CA ASN A 88 3.02 18.65 25.93
C ASN A 88 2.23 18.58 24.62
N ALA A 89 1.41 19.59 24.30
CA ALA A 89 0.70 19.67 23.03
C ALA A 89 1.67 19.74 21.83
N CYS A 90 2.76 20.50 21.96
CA CYS A 90 3.79 20.60 20.90
C CYS A 90 4.52 19.27 20.68
N VAL A 91 4.93 18.57 21.75
CA VAL A 91 5.56 17.24 21.65
C VAL A 91 4.62 16.24 21.00
N LYS A 92 3.34 16.22 21.42
CA LYS A 92 2.31 15.34 20.83
C LYS A 92 2.11 15.61 19.34
N ALA A 93 2.01 16.87 18.94
CA ALA A 93 1.87 17.23 17.53
C ALA A 93 3.07 16.76 16.69
N LEU A 94 4.30 16.85 17.22
CA LEU A 94 5.50 16.34 16.55
C LEU A 94 5.50 14.82 16.42
N GLU A 95 5.07 14.10 17.46
CA GLU A 95 4.91 12.63 17.42
C GLU A 95 3.86 12.21 16.37
N ASP A 96 2.72 12.90 16.32
CA ASP A 96 1.68 12.58 15.35
C ASP A 96 2.11 12.86 13.91
N ILE A 97 2.85 13.95 13.66
CA ILE A 97 3.47 14.23 12.36
C ILE A 97 4.48 13.14 11.98
N LYS A 98 5.32 12.70 12.92
CA LYS A 98 6.30 11.63 12.68
C LYS A 98 5.61 10.32 12.30
N ASP A 99 4.60 9.91 13.05
CA ASP A 99 3.88 8.67 12.80
C ASP A 99 3.14 8.70 11.45
N LEU A 100 2.52 9.83 11.09
CA LEU A 100 1.91 10.01 9.77
C LEU A 100 2.96 9.96 8.65
N ALA A 101 4.12 10.58 8.84
CA ALA A 101 5.22 10.55 7.88
C ALA A 101 5.78 9.13 7.70
N GLU A 102 5.81 8.33 8.77
CA GLU A 102 6.25 6.94 8.73
C GLU A 102 5.28 6.05 7.95
N ILE A 103 3.96 6.19 8.19
CA ILE A 103 2.92 5.50 7.40
C ILE A 103 3.05 5.85 5.91
N ALA A 104 3.22 7.14 5.59
CA ALA A 104 3.38 7.61 4.22
C ALA A 104 4.67 7.07 3.56
N ARG A 105 5.81 7.15 4.26
CA ARG A 105 7.09 6.62 3.77
C ARG A 105 7.02 5.12 3.50
N LYS A 106 6.42 4.36 4.42
CA LYS A 106 6.28 2.92 4.29
C LYS A 106 5.42 2.55 3.08
N SER A 107 4.26 3.19 2.92
CA SER A 107 3.38 2.98 1.77
C SER A 107 4.10 3.25 0.44
N GLN A 108 4.90 4.32 0.36
CA GLN A 108 5.68 4.65 -0.84
C GLN A 108 6.83 3.66 -1.10
N ALA A 109 7.55 3.24 -0.05
CA ALA A 109 8.64 2.28 -0.15
C ALA A 109 8.14 0.91 -0.61
N ASP A 110 7.05 0.41 -0.01
CA ASP A 110 6.47 -0.89 -0.34
C ASP A 110 5.93 -0.89 -1.78
N THR A 111 5.28 0.20 -2.20
CA THR A 111 4.84 0.37 -3.60
C THR A 111 6.00 0.37 -4.58
N MET A 112 7.09 1.09 -4.28
CA MET A 112 8.26 1.16 -5.15
C MET A 112 8.99 -0.18 -5.24
N ALA A 113 9.07 -0.94 -4.14
CA ALA A 113 9.63 -2.27 -4.12
C ALA A 113 8.84 -3.22 -5.04
N ASN A 114 7.51 -3.20 -4.95
CA ASN A 114 6.63 -4.01 -5.80
C ASN A 114 6.78 -3.67 -7.30
N ILE A 115 6.82 -2.38 -7.66
CA ILE A 115 7.03 -1.95 -9.05
C ILE A 115 8.41 -2.40 -9.56
N THR A 116 9.45 -2.21 -8.75
CA THR A 116 10.84 -2.57 -9.10
C THR A 116 10.98 -4.07 -9.30
N GLN A 117 10.39 -4.87 -8.41
CA GLN A 117 10.39 -6.32 -8.54
C GLN A 117 9.71 -6.75 -9.84
N ARG A 118 8.51 -6.22 -10.13
CA ARG A 118 7.78 -6.59 -11.34
C ARG A 118 8.51 -6.16 -12.62
N ALA A 119 9.17 -5.00 -12.61
CA ALA A 119 10.00 -4.56 -13.74
C ALA A 119 11.18 -5.51 -14.00
N ASN A 120 11.87 -5.98 -12.95
CA ASN A 120 12.95 -6.94 -13.07
C ASN A 120 12.45 -8.30 -13.61
N GLU A 121 11.34 -8.80 -13.07
CA GLU A 121 10.72 -10.04 -13.54
C GLU A 121 10.28 -9.95 -15.01
N HIS A 122 9.72 -8.81 -15.44
CA HIS A 122 9.39 -8.55 -16.84
C HIS A 122 10.60 -8.65 -17.77
N VAL A 123 11.74 -8.07 -17.37
CA VAL A 123 12.97 -8.12 -18.17
C VAL A 123 13.47 -9.57 -18.32
N ASP A 124 13.40 -10.37 -17.25
CA ASP A 124 13.80 -11.77 -17.29
C ASP A 124 12.82 -12.65 -18.07
N GLU A 125 11.53 -12.33 -18.04
CA GLU A 125 10.50 -12.98 -18.86
C GLU A 125 10.73 -12.73 -20.34
N ILE A 126 11.00 -11.48 -20.75
CA ILE A 126 11.34 -11.15 -22.14
C ILE A 126 12.58 -11.92 -22.60
N LYS A 127 13.63 -11.99 -21.77
CA LYS A 127 14.84 -12.77 -22.10
C LYS A 127 14.51 -14.25 -22.32
N LYS A 128 13.70 -14.86 -21.43
CA LYS A 128 13.29 -16.27 -21.55
C LYS A 128 12.46 -16.52 -22.80
N MET A 129 11.53 -15.63 -23.13
CA MET A 129 10.71 -15.71 -24.35
C MET A 129 11.56 -15.67 -25.63
N LEU A 130 12.67 -14.92 -25.63
CA LEU A 130 13.57 -14.78 -26.77
C LEU A 130 14.65 -15.88 -26.85
N GLN A 131 14.93 -16.58 -25.74
CA GLN A 131 15.98 -17.62 -25.67
C GLN A 131 15.46 -19.04 -25.89
N GLN A 132 14.16 -19.31 -25.75
CA GLN A 132 13.60 -20.61 -26.12
C GLN A 132 13.55 -20.75 -27.65
N LYS A 133 14.55 -21.45 -28.20
CA LYS A 133 14.57 -22.03 -29.55
C LYS A 133 14.19 -23.49 -29.50
#